data_AF-A0A8C5SLG7-F1
#
_entry.id   AF-A0A8C5SLG7-F1
#
_cell.length_a   1.000
_cell.length_b   1.000
_cell.length_c   1.000
_cell.angle_alpha   90.00
_cell.angle_beta   90.00
_cell.angle_gamma   90.00
#
_symmetry.space_group_name_H-M   'P 1'
#
loop_
_entity.id
_entity.type
_entity.pdbx_description
1 polymer ?
#
loop_
_entity_poly.entity_id
_entity_poly.type
_entity_poly.pdbx_seq_one_letter_code
_entity_poly.pdbx_strand_id
1 'polypeptide(L)'
;MFVALAIVCDEFFVPSLTVITEKLKISDDVAGATFMAAGGSAPELFTSLIGIFISHSNVGIGTIVGSAVFNILFVIGMCALFSKQILHLTWWPLFRDVSFYILDLILLIIFFLDNFIRWWESLILLSAYISYVTFMKFNVQVEEWVKSKFSSNKVDKVSPEPDGKVSYYKEEIL
;
A
#
# COMPACT_ATOMS: atom_id res chain seq x y z
N MET A 1 -13.22 9.41 -22.76
CA MET A 1 -11.89 8.84 -22.49
C MET A 1 -11.78 8.34 -21.05
N PHE A 2 -11.92 9.17 -20.03
CA PHE A 2 -11.80 8.76 -18.62
C PHE A 2 -12.76 7.63 -18.19
N VAL A 3 -14.04 7.70 -18.58
CA VAL A 3 -15.01 6.64 -18.27
C VAL A 3 -14.64 5.30 -18.93
N ALA A 4 -14.14 5.32 -20.16
CA ALA A 4 -13.72 4.11 -20.86
C ALA A 4 -12.52 3.46 -20.19
N LEU A 5 -11.53 4.26 -19.76
CA LEU A 5 -10.38 3.78 -19.00
C LEU A 5 -10.81 3.23 -17.63
N ALA A 6 -11.74 3.89 -16.95
CA ALA A 6 -12.28 3.41 -15.68
C ALA A 6 -12.97 2.04 -15.83
N ILE A 7 -13.80 1.86 -16.85
CA ILE A 7 -14.45 0.57 -17.15
C ILE A 7 -13.41 -0.50 -17.47
N VAL A 8 -12.38 -0.17 -18.25
CA VAL A 8 -11.31 -1.12 -18.56
C VAL A 8 -10.53 -1.52 -17.30
N CYS A 9 -10.26 -0.57 -16.41
CA CYS A 9 -9.59 -0.85 -15.15
C CYS A 9 -10.45 -1.76 -14.26
N ASP A 10 -11.75 -1.47 -14.13
CA ASP A 10 -12.66 -2.20 -13.26
C ASP A 10 -12.99 -3.61 -13.80
N GLU A 11 -13.24 -3.75 -15.10
CA GLU A 11 -13.66 -5.03 -15.69
C GLU A 11 -12.52 -5.93 -16.15
N PHE A 12 -11.33 -5.39 -16.47
CA PHE A 12 -10.21 -6.19 -16.96
C PHE A 12 -9.01 -6.18 -16.03
N PHE A 13 -8.57 -5.00 -15.57
CA PHE A 13 -7.33 -4.88 -14.79
C PHE A 13 -7.48 -5.47 -13.38
N VAL A 14 -8.51 -5.06 -12.62
CA VAL A 14 -8.74 -5.55 -11.26
C VAL A 14 -8.95 -7.07 -11.23
N PRO A 15 -9.81 -7.68 -12.08
CA PRO A 15 -10.02 -9.13 -12.06
C PRO A 15 -8.78 -9.92 -12.48
N SER A 16 -8.00 -9.41 -13.44
CA SER A 16 -6.74 -10.05 -13.85
C SER A 16 -5.74 -10.09 -12.70
N LEU A 17 -5.64 -9.02 -11.91
CA LEU A 17 -4.79 -8.99 -10.72
C LEU A 17 -5.29 -9.93 -9.63
N THR A 18 -6.61 -10.04 -9.43
CA THR A 18 -7.19 -11.01 -8.49
C THR A 18 -6.81 -12.44 -8.87
N VAL A 19 -6.96 -12.82 -10.15
CA VAL A 19 -6.57 -14.17 -10.63
C VAL A 19 -5.08 -14.44 -10.39
N ILE A 20 -4.20 -13.47 -10.67
CA ILE A 20 -2.76 -13.62 -10.44
C ILE A 20 -2.48 -13.81 -8.94
N THR A 21 -3.11 -13.00 -8.10
CA THR A 21 -2.94 -13.03 -6.64
C THR A 21 -3.41 -14.36 -6.04
N GLU A 22 -4.57 -14.86 -6.47
CA GLU A 22 -5.12 -16.16 -6.06
C GLU A 22 -4.19 -17.31 -6.45
N LYS A 23 -3.64 -17.29 -7.67
CA LYS A 23 -2.69 -18.32 -8.15
C LYS A 23 -1.38 -18.28 -7.38
N LEU A 24 -0.92 -17.10 -6.98
CA LEU A 24 0.29 -16.91 -6.21
C LEU A 24 0.09 -17.10 -4.69
N LYS A 25 -1.16 -17.26 -4.23
CA LYS A 25 -1.54 -17.40 -2.81
C LYS A 25 -0.99 -16.26 -1.94
N ILE A 26 -1.09 -15.04 -2.45
CA ILE A 26 -0.66 -13.82 -1.75
C ILE A 26 -1.88 -13.22 -1.03
N SER A 27 -1.68 -12.59 0.13
CA SER A 27 -2.78 -11.92 0.84
C SER A 27 -3.21 -10.64 0.11
N ASP A 28 -4.49 -10.28 0.25
CA ASP A 28 -5.08 -9.10 -0.42
C ASP A 28 -4.34 -7.80 -0.07
N ASP A 29 -3.89 -7.64 1.18
CA ASP A 29 -3.09 -6.48 1.62
C ASP A 29 -1.76 -6.38 0.85
N VAL A 30 -1.11 -7.52 0.60
CA VAL A 30 0.16 -7.55 -0.14
C VAL A 30 -0.08 -7.33 -1.63
N ALA A 31 -1.17 -7.87 -2.17
CA ALA A 31 -1.56 -7.68 -3.56
C ALA A 31 -1.91 -6.22 -3.88
N GLY A 32 -2.64 -5.56 -2.98
CA GLY A 32 -2.97 -4.14 -3.06
C GLY A 32 -1.72 -3.26 -3.06
N ALA A 33 -0.85 -3.46 -2.07
CA ALA A 33 0.35 -2.65 -1.89
C ALA A 33 1.48 -2.94 -2.92
N THR A 34 1.38 -4.01 -3.71
CA THR A 34 2.37 -4.34 -4.75
C THR A 34 1.78 -4.25 -6.15
N PHE A 35 0.95 -5.21 -6.56
CA PHE A 35 0.47 -5.33 -7.93
C PHE A 35 -0.53 -4.23 -8.32
N MET A 36 -1.50 -3.92 -7.45
CA MET A 36 -2.47 -2.87 -7.75
C MET A 36 -1.80 -1.50 -7.78
N ALA A 37 -0.95 -1.20 -6.79
CA ALA A 37 -0.16 0.03 -6.74
C ALA A 37 0.79 0.15 -7.95
N ALA A 38 1.52 -0.91 -8.31
CA ALA A 38 2.46 -0.89 -9.44
C ALA A 38 1.74 -0.67 -10.78
N GLY A 39 0.61 -1.35 -11.02
CA GLY A 39 -0.10 -1.19 -12.29
C GLY A 39 -0.79 0.17 -12.43
N GLY A 40 -1.26 0.77 -11.32
CA GLY A 40 -1.81 2.13 -11.31
C GLY A 40 -0.75 3.19 -11.65
N SER A 41 0.46 3.06 -11.10
CA SER A 41 1.55 4.03 -11.29
C SER A 41 2.44 3.75 -12.52
N ALA A 42 2.29 2.60 -13.18
CA ALA A 42 3.11 2.24 -14.34
C ALA A 42 3.01 3.27 -15.49
N PRO A 43 1.83 3.76 -15.90
CA PRO A 43 1.73 4.78 -16.94
C PRO A 43 2.45 6.09 -16.57
N GLU A 44 2.36 6.51 -15.30
CA GLU A 44 3.04 7.71 -14.80
C GLU A 44 4.56 7.54 -14.79
N LEU A 45 5.05 6.35 -14.44
CA LEU A 45 6.47 6.01 -14.51
C LEU A 45 6.97 6.09 -15.96
N PHE A 46 6.24 5.51 -16.91
CA PHE A 46 6.61 5.54 -18.33
C PHE A 46 6.61 6.97 -18.91
N THR A 47 5.57 7.75 -18.62
CA THR A 47 5.50 9.14 -19.07
C THR A 47 6.61 10.00 -18.46
N SER A 48 6.95 9.79 -17.19
CA SER A 48 8.04 10.47 -16.51
C SER A 48 9.41 10.08 -17.09
N LEU A 49 9.64 8.79 -17.37
CA LEU A 49 10.86 8.30 -18.03
C LEU A 49 11.03 8.94 -19.42
N ILE A 50 9.98 8.86 -20.26
CA ILE A 50 9.99 9.44 -21.61
C ILE A 50 10.22 10.95 -21.52
N GLY A 51 9.57 11.63 -20.57
CA GLY A 51 9.73 13.06 -20.33
C GLY A 51 11.17 13.43 -19.98
N ILE A 52 11.85 12.66 -19.15
CA ILE A 52 13.25 12.91 -18.76
C ILE A 52 14.19 12.70 -19.97
N PHE A 53 14.00 11.64 -20.75
CA PHE A 53 14.84 11.35 -21.91
C PHE A 53 14.67 12.35 -23.06
N ILE A 54 13.47 12.91 -23.24
CA ILE A 54 13.16 13.83 -24.35
C ILE A 54 13.38 15.30 -23.96
N SER A 55 12.93 15.71 -22.77
CA SER A 55 12.93 17.13 -22.37
C SER A 55 14.24 17.60 -21.72
N HIS A 56 15.16 16.68 -21.37
CA HIS A 56 16.42 16.96 -20.66
C HIS A 56 16.24 17.95 -19.49
N SER A 57 15.15 17.84 -18.77
CA SER A 57 14.77 18.82 -17.74
C SER A 57 14.56 18.16 -16.38
N ASN A 58 14.91 18.88 -15.31
CA ASN A 58 14.68 18.48 -13.92
C ASN A 58 13.18 18.49 -13.52
N VAL A 59 12.27 18.71 -14.48
CA VAL A 59 10.81 18.73 -14.26
C VAL A 59 10.28 17.37 -13.77
N GLY A 60 10.96 16.27 -14.12
CA GLY A 60 10.52 14.91 -13.78
C GLY A 60 10.33 14.66 -12.28
N ILE A 61 11.23 15.16 -11.42
CA ILE A 61 11.15 14.94 -9.97
C ILE A 61 9.92 15.63 -9.36
N GLY A 62 9.66 16.87 -9.77
CA GLY A 62 8.49 17.63 -9.29
C GLY A 62 7.17 16.96 -9.69
N THR A 63 7.11 16.36 -10.88
CA THR A 63 5.96 15.57 -11.32
C THR A 63 5.77 14.30 -10.49
N ILE A 64 6.85 13.57 -10.18
CA ILE A 64 6.78 12.33 -9.39
C ILE A 64 6.33 12.62 -7.95
N VAL A 65 6.97 13.57 -7.28
CA VAL A 65 6.63 13.95 -5.89
C VAL A 65 5.22 14.55 -5.82
N GLY A 66 4.87 15.40 -6.79
CA GLY A 66 3.54 16.00 -6.90
C GLY A 66 2.44 14.95 -7.09
N SER A 67 2.65 13.96 -7.96
CA SER A 67 1.69 12.87 -8.17
C SER A 67 1.53 12.00 -6.91
N ALA A 68 2.63 11.68 -6.22
CA ALA A 68 2.57 10.91 -4.98
C ALA A 68 1.76 11.63 -3.88
N VAL A 69 1.98 12.94 -3.71
CA VAL A 69 1.20 13.76 -2.77
C VAL A 69 -0.27 13.84 -3.19
N PHE A 70 -0.54 14.02 -4.49
CA PHE A 70 -1.90 14.04 -5.02
C PHE A 70 -2.63 12.72 -4.78
N ASN A 71 -2.00 11.57 -5.03
CA ASN A 71 -2.61 10.26 -4.81
C ASN A 71 -2.92 10.02 -3.32
N ILE A 72 -2.03 10.39 -2.41
CA ILE A 72 -2.28 10.19 -0.97
C ILE A 72 -3.35 11.12 -0.43
N LEU A 73 -3.38 12.39 -0.87
CA LEU A 73 -4.34 13.35 -0.33
C LEU A 73 -5.69 13.27 -1.05
N PHE A 74 -5.68 13.36 -2.37
CA PHE A 74 -6.90 13.46 -3.18
C PHE A 74 -7.56 12.10 -3.38
N VAL A 75 -6.82 11.08 -3.82
CA VAL A 75 -7.44 9.76 -4.11
C VAL A 75 -7.95 9.11 -2.84
N ILE A 76 -7.15 9.05 -1.77
CA ILE A 76 -7.60 8.50 -0.47
C ILE A 76 -8.75 9.34 0.10
N GLY A 77 -8.68 10.68 0.02
CA GLY A 77 -9.74 11.56 0.48
C GLY A 77 -11.07 11.34 -0.25
N MET A 78 -11.01 11.16 -1.57
CA MET A 78 -12.19 10.83 -2.39
C MET A 78 -12.71 9.43 -2.07
N CYS A 79 -11.85 8.43 -1.90
CA CYS A 79 -12.27 7.09 -1.46
C CYS A 79 -12.99 7.13 -0.11
N ALA A 80 -12.50 7.94 0.84
CA ALA A 80 -13.13 8.10 2.15
C ALA A 80 -14.49 8.81 2.06
N LEU A 81 -14.62 9.86 1.23
CA LEU A 81 -15.87 10.61 1.05
C LEU A 81 -16.97 9.81 0.32
N PHE A 82 -16.58 9.03 -0.69
CA PHE A 82 -17.52 8.27 -1.52
C PHE A 82 -17.73 6.83 -1.05
N SER A 83 -17.01 6.37 -0.02
CA SER A 83 -17.25 5.06 0.56
C SER A 83 -18.63 5.02 1.24
N LYS A 84 -19.47 4.08 0.78
CA LYS A 84 -20.77 3.79 1.40
C LYS A 84 -20.69 2.78 2.54
N GLN A 85 -19.49 2.26 2.83
CA GLN A 85 -19.26 1.19 3.80
C GLN A 85 -18.10 1.54 4.75
N ILE A 86 -18.08 0.89 5.91
CA ILE A 86 -17.00 1.02 6.89
C ILE A 86 -15.75 0.33 6.30
N LEU A 87 -14.68 1.09 6.06
CA LEU A 87 -13.39 0.53 5.66
C LEU A 87 -12.69 -0.03 6.89
N HIS A 88 -12.65 -1.35 7.00
CA HIS A 88 -11.85 -2.03 8.00
C HIS A 88 -10.38 -2.09 7.53
N LEU A 89 -9.54 -1.21 8.08
CA LEU A 89 -8.10 -1.19 7.83
C LEU A 89 -7.38 -1.98 8.92
N THR A 90 -6.63 -3.01 8.53
CA THR A 90 -5.73 -3.70 9.45
C THR A 90 -4.57 -2.80 9.83
N TRP A 91 -4.35 -2.61 11.13
CA TRP A 91 -3.34 -1.69 11.65
C TRP A 91 -1.90 -2.09 11.28
N TRP A 92 -1.63 -3.39 11.12
CA TRP A 92 -0.29 -3.92 10.85
C TRP A 92 0.25 -3.55 9.44
N PRO A 93 -0.44 -3.90 8.33
CA PRO A 93 -0.05 -3.46 6.99
C PRO A 93 0.03 -1.93 6.86
N LEU A 94 -0.94 -1.21 7.45
CA LEU A 94 -0.96 0.26 7.39
C LEU A 94 0.27 0.87 8.05
N PHE A 95 0.63 0.43 9.26
CA PHE A 95 1.80 0.95 9.96
C PHE A 95 3.11 0.62 9.22
N ARG A 96 3.21 -0.59 8.68
CA ARG A 96 4.35 -1.03 7.86
C ARG A 96 4.51 -0.11 6.65
N ASP A 97 3.47 0.04 5.83
CA ASP A 97 3.54 0.77 4.56
C ASP A 97 3.82 2.27 4.80
N VAL A 98 3.19 2.87 5.81
CA VAL A 98 3.45 4.27 6.20
C VAL A 98 4.88 4.46 6.70
N SER A 99 5.43 3.52 7.46
CA SER A 99 6.80 3.62 7.98
C SER A 99 7.84 3.58 6.87
N PHE A 100 7.70 2.65 5.92
CA PHE A 100 8.57 2.60 4.74
C PHE A 100 8.43 3.85 3.88
N TYR A 101 7.20 4.33 3.67
CA TYR A 101 6.94 5.52 2.90
C TYR A 101 7.58 6.78 3.51
N ILE A 102 7.49 6.96 4.84
CA ILE A 102 8.14 8.07 5.55
C ILE A 102 9.66 7.97 5.44
N LEU A 103 10.23 6.77 5.58
CA LEU A 103 11.67 6.55 5.44
C LEU A 103 12.15 6.96 4.05
N ASP A 104 11.46 6.50 3.00
CA ASP A 104 11.81 6.82 1.61
C ASP A 104 11.68 8.33 1.33
N LEU A 105 10.65 9.00 1.88
CA LEU A 105 10.52 10.46 1.77
C LEU A 105 11.64 11.21 2.48
N ILE A 106 12.04 10.78 3.69
CA ILE A 106 13.17 11.39 4.41
C ILE A 106 14.45 11.23 3.60
N LEU A 107 14.69 10.02 3.07
CA LEU A 107 15.86 9.73 2.26
C LEU A 107 15.89 10.61 0.99
N LEU A 108 14.74 10.73 0.32
CA LEU A 108 14.58 11.59 -0.85
C LEU A 108 14.87 13.06 -0.51
N ILE A 109 14.34 13.57 0.61
CA ILE A 109 14.59 14.96 1.05
C ILE A 109 16.08 15.18 1.31
N ILE A 110 16.75 14.25 1.98
CA ILE A 110 18.20 14.34 2.26
C ILE A 110 19.00 14.43 0.95
N PHE A 111 18.69 13.58 -0.02
CA PHE A 111 19.36 13.58 -1.34
C PHE A 111 19.01 14.79 -2.20
N PHE A 112 17.93 15.51 -1.86
CA PHE A 112 17.54 16.71 -2.60
C PHE A 112 18.16 18.01 -2.02
N LEU A 113 18.74 17.96 -0.81
CA LEU A 113 19.32 19.14 -0.15
C LEU A 113 20.45 19.79 -0.95
N ASP A 114 21.22 19.00 -1.70
CA ASP A 114 22.31 19.49 -2.54
C ASP A 114 21.86 19.90 -3.95
N ASN A 115 20.56 19.80 -4.24
CA ASN A 115 19.91 20.08 -5.53
C ASN A 115 20.42 19.22 -6.71
N PHE A 116 21.21 18.17 -6.47
CA PHE A 116 21.80 17.32 -7.50
C PHE A 116 21.75 15.84 -7.14
N ILE A 117 20.78 15.12 -7.70
CA ILE A 117 20.69 13.67 -7.50
C ILE A 117 21.80 12.95 -8.29
N ARG A 118 22.70 12.29 -7.57
CA ARG A 118 23.75 11.43 -8.13
C ARG A 118 23.19 10.05 -8.47
N TRP A 119 23.85 9.36 -9.41
CA TRP A 119 23.42 8.03 -9.87
C TRP A 119 23.34 7.00 -8.72
N TRP A 120 24.22 7.09 -7.72
CA TRP A 120 24.25 6.17 -6.60
C TRP A 120 23.11 6.44 -5.60
N GLU A 121 22.66 7.70 -5.46
CA GLU A 121 21.50 8.06 -4.63
C GLU A 121 20.20 7.51 -5.25
N SER A 122 20.08 7.61 -6.57
CA SER A 122 18.99 6.97 -7.32
C SER A 122 19.02 5.45 -7.17
N LEU A 123 20.22 4.84 -7.19
CA LEU A 123 20.38 3.40 -7.00
C LEU A 123 20.03 2.96 -5.58
N ILE A 124 20.34 3.77 -4.56
CA ILE A 124 19.93 3.52 -3.18
C ILE A 124 18.39 3.57 -3.07
N LEU A 125 17.73 4.60 -3.61
CA LEU A 125 16.26 4.69 -3.61
C LEU A 125 15.62 3.49 -4.32
N LEU A 126 16.18 3.06 -5.45
CA LEU A 126 15.72 1.86 -6.15
C LEU A 126 15.93 0.59 -5.31
N SER A 127 17.08 0.47 -4.62
CA SER A 127 17.36 -0.66 -3.74
C SER A 127 16.43 -0.69 -2.53
N ALA A 128 16.05 0.46 -1.98
CA ALA A 128 15.08 0.59 -0.90
C ALA A 128 13.71 0.05 -1.34
N TYR A 129 13.25 0.43 -2.53
CA TYR A 129 12.04 -0.13 -3.12
C TYR A 129 12.11 -1.66 -3.31
N ILE A 130 13.21 -2.18 -3.87
CA ILE A 130 13.40 -3.64 -4.04
C ILE A 130 13.40 -4.35 -2.69
N SER A 131 14.01 -3.75 -1.68
CA SER A 131 14.04 -4.30 -0.32
C SER A 131 12.64 -4.35 0.30
N TYR A 132 11.81 -3.32 0.07
CA TYR A 132 10.41 -3.29 0.49
C TYR A 132 9.58 -4.38 -0.20
N VAL A 133 9.69 -4.52 -1.52
CA VAL A 133 8.99 -5.58 -2.29
C VAL A 133 9.45 -6.98 -1.84
N THR A 134 10.74 -7.13 -1.54
CA THR A 134 11.28 -8.39 -1.03
C THR A 134 10.77 -8.69 0.39
N PHE A 135 10.71 -7.69 1.27
CA PHE A 135 10.13 -7.80 2.60
C PHE A 135 8.65 -8.20 2.54
N MET A 136 7.90 -7.66 1.58
CA MET A 136 6.51 -8.00 1.33
C MET A 136 6.30 -9.48 0.99
N LYS A 137 7.26 -10.12 0.30
CA LYS A 137 7.20 -11.57 0.04
C LYS A 137 7.27 -12.40 1.33
N PHE A 138 7.96 -11.91 2.35
CA PHE A 138 8.06 -12.55 3.67
C PHE A 138 6.95 -12.10 4.63
N ASN A 139 6.04 -11.23 4.20
CA ASN A 139 5.05 -10.60 5.07
C ASN A 139 4.18 -11.62 5.83
N VAL A 140 3.81 -12.74 5.20
CA VAL A 140 3.00 -13.79 5.86
C VAL A 140 3.72 -14.37 7.09
N GLN A 141 5.02 -14.63 7.00
CA GLN A 141 5.83 -15.16 8.11
C GLN A 141 6.06 -14.09 9.19
N VAL A 142 6.26 -12.84 8.78
CA VAL A 142 6.43 -11.72 9.71
C VAL A 142 5.13 -11.44 10.46
N GLU A 143 3.99 -11.50 9.79
CA GLU A 143 2.67 -11.29 10.39
C GLU A 143 2.34 -12.39 11.41
N GLU A 144 2.62 -13.66 11.09
CA GLU A 144 2.48 -14.78 12.04
C GLU A 144 3.40 -14.62 13.26
N TRP A 145 4.64 -14.18 13.05
CA TRP A 145 5.60 -13.93 14.13
C TRP A 145 5.19 -12.76 15.04
N VAL A 146 4.67 -11.67 14.46
CA VAL A 146 4.21 -10.50 15.21
C VAL A 146 2.91 -10.79 15.95
N LYS A 147 1.95 -11.48 15.30
CA LYS A 147 0.72 -11.94 15.95
C LYS A 147 1.02 -12.93 17.08
N SER A 148 2.02 -13.81 16.93
CA SER A 148 2.50 -14.69 18.01
C SER A 148 3.01 -13.90 19.22
N LYS A 149 3.80 -12.83 18.98
CA LYS A 149 4.34 -11.98 20.05
C LYS A 149 3.27 -11.14 20.76
N PHE A 150 2.25 -10.70 20.04
CA PHE A 150 1.14 -9.90 20.60
C PHE A 150 -0.01 -10.74 21.19
N SER A 151 -0.28 -11.93 20.65
CA SER A 151 -1.34 -12.83 21.12
C SER A 151 -0.96 -13.59 22.40
N SER A 152 0.30 -13.54 22.84
CA SER A 152 0.69 -14.03 24.17
C SER A 152 0.09 -13.19 25.32
N ASN A 153 -0.64 -12.10 25.04
CA ASN A 153 -1.32 -11.27 26.03
C ASN A 153 -2.86 -11.24 25.92
N LYS A 154 -3.48 -12.07 25.08
CA LYS A 154 -4.94 -12.33 25.13
C LYS A 154 -5.23 -13.80 24.88
N VAL A 155 -5.02 -14.61 25.91
CA VAL A 155 -5.64 -15.94 26.01
C VAL A 155 -6.51 -15.92 27.25
N ASP A 156 -7.77 -15.57 27.10
CA ASP A 156 -8.84 -16.28 27.80
C ASP A 156 -9.82 -16.77 26.74
N LYS A 157 -9.62 -18.04 26.37
CA LYS A 157 -10.54 -18.80 25.54
C LYS A 157 -11.81 -19.04 26.36
N VAL A 158 -12.98 -18.71 25.83
CA VAL A 158 -14.22 -19.35 26.27
C VAL A 158 -14.67 -20.30 25.17
N SER A 159 -14.64 -21.59 25.51
CA SER A 159 -15.06 -22.73 24.69
C SER A 159 -16.56 -22.66 24.37
N PRO A 160 -17.02 -23.14 23.21
CA PRO A 160 -18.44 -23.37 23.02
C PRO A 160 -18.86 -24.63 23.81
N GLU A 161 -19.70 -24.47 24.82
CA GLU A 161 -20.49 -25.58 25.40
C GLU A 161 -21.78 -25.78 24.56
N PRO A 162 -22.19 -27.04 24.31
CA PRO A 162 -23.49 -27.32 23.70
C PRO A 162 -24.59 -27.25 24.77
N ASP A 163 -25.76 -26.78 24.36
CA ASP A 163 -27.03 -26.71 25.10
C ASP A 163 -27.26 -25.53 26.07
N GLY A 164 -27.78 -24.44 25.48
CA GLY A 164 -29.09 -23.90 25.86
C GLY A 164 -29.23 -23.14 27.18
N LYS A 165 -29.01 -21.81 27.15
CA LYS A 165 -29.96 -20.75 27.59
C LYS A 165 -29.35 -19.34 27.47
N VAL A 166 -30.24 -18.38 27.22
CA VAL A 166 -30.07 -16.98 26.81
C VAL A 166 -29.51 -16.08 27.93
N SER A 167 -28.67 -15.08 27.60
CA SER A 167 -28.78 -13.72 28.19
C SER A 167 -27.99 -12.68 27.39
N TYR A 168 -28.69 -11.67 26.87
CA TYR A 168 -28.11 -10.45 26.34
C TYR A 168 -27.62 -9.59 27.51
N TYR A 169 -26.38 -9.10 27.48
CA TYR A 169 -25.99 -7.93 28.27
C TYR A 169 -25.31 -6.90 27.36
N LYS A 170 -26.06 -5.81 27.17
CA LYS A 170 -25.56 -4.46 26.86
C LYS A 170 -24.59 -4.06 27.98
N GLU A 171 -23.44 -3.49 27.64
CA GLU A 171 -22.68 -2.72 28.60
C GLU A 171 -22.57 -1.28 28.10
N GLU A 172 -23.40 -0.44 28.71
CA GLU A 172 -23.33 1.01 28.66
C GLU A 172 -22.04 1.47 29.35
N ILE A 173 -21.41 2.45 28.71
CA ILE A 173 -20.21 3.14 29.17
C ILE A 173 -20.56 3.97 30.41
N LEU A 174 -19.81 3.74 31.49
CA LEU A 174 -19.47 4.76 32.49
C LEU A 174 -17.96 4.99 32.44
#